data_AF-A0A1M2VC15-F1
#
_entry.id   AF-A0A1M2VC15-F1
#
_cell.length_a   1.000
_cell.length_b   1.000
_cell.length_c   1.000
_cell.angle_alpha   90.00
_cell.angle_beta   90.00
_cell.angle_gamma   90.00
#
_symmetry.space_group_name_H-M   'P 1'
#
loop_
_entity.id
_entity.type
_entity.pdbx_description
1 polymer ?
#
loop_
_entity_poly.entity_id
_entity_poly.type
_entity_poly.pdbx_seq_one_letter_code
_entity_poly.pdbx_strand_id
1 'polypeptide(L)'
;MFPKAILVAFAAASVVLAAPTPAAPTDTDVLQFALTLEHLENAFYAEGLSKFDAKAFTDAGFADWVRGRFVQIGAHEAEHVKFLSGALGDAATKPCEYNFSLTNPGAFAELAMALESVGNSAYLGAAQFVSDKGVLTDAASILSVEAHHAAWISSAGLKEQPWNGAFDAPLNPSGAFSLASQFIKSCPSTNPALPVKAFPTLTLSDATPKSGKSVKFAFTPAAGQQASTTQYIAWLSGLDVVYSDLKNGKTTVPDNLRGTVFAVAVSSKDAAPNDDNMLSGFAIAEFPFPSSAVDV
;
A
#
# COMPACT_ATOMS: atom_id res chain seq x y z
N MET A 1 65.01 50.34 -4.61
CA MET A 1 64.40 49.30 -5.45
C MET A 1 64.16 48.08 -4.57
N PHE A 2 62.91 47.78 -4.21
CA PHE A 2 62.51 46.55 -3.50
C PHE A 2 61.59 45.75 -4.44
N PRO A 3 61.80 44.43 -4.63
CA PRO A 3 60.99 43.64 -5.54
C PRO A 3 59.64 43.30 -4.90
N LYS A 4 58.56 43.45 -5.68
CA LYS A 4 57.20 43.05 -5.28
C LYS A 4 57.07 41.53 -5.36
N ALA A 5 56.67 40.89 -4.26
CA ALA A 5 56.26 39.50 -4.26
C ALA A 5 54.83 39.39 -4.82
N ILE A 6 54.62 38.55 -5.83
CA ILE A 6 53.31 38.19 -6.37
C ILE A 6 52.84 36.94 -5.63
N LEU A 7 51.77 37.06 -4.85
CA LEU A 7 51.06 35.92 -4.25
C LEU A 7 50.15 35.31 -5.34
N VAL A 8 50.40 34.05 -5.71
CA VAL A 8 49.49 33.26 -6.54
C VAL A 8 48.61 32.44 -5.60
N ALA A 9 47.34 32.79 -5.49
CA ALA A 9 46.35 32.01 -4.75
C ALA A 9 45.81 30.88 -5.66
N PHE A 10 46.09 29.63 -5.31
CA PHE A 10 45.45 28.47 -5.91
C PHE A 10 44.04 28.30 -5.31
N ALA A 11 43.00 28.56 -6.10
CA ALA A 11 41.65 28.16 -5.77
C ALA A 11 41.49 26.66 -6.03
N ALA A 12 41.37 25.87 -4.97
CA ALA A 12 41.00 24.46 -5.08
C ALA A 12 39.51 24.37 -5.43
N ALA A 13 39.20 23.96 -6.66
CA ALA A 13 37.83 23.61 -7.05
C ALA A 13 37.49 22.23 -6.45
N SER A 14 36.73 22.22 -5.36
CA SER A 14 36.14 20.99 -4.81
C SER A 14 35.06 20.49 -5.76
N VAL A 15 35.36 19.44 -6.53
CA VAL A 15 34.36 18.72 -7.32
C VAL A 15 33.54 17.89 -6.32
N VAL A 16 32.34 18.36 -5.99
CA VAL A 16 31.36 17.54 -5.28
C VAL A 16 30.83 16.54 -6.29
N LEU A 17 31.33 15.30 -6.26
CA LEU A 17 30.70 14.18 -6.95
C LEU A 17 29.32 13.98 -6.33
N ALA A 18 28.27 14.37 -7.03
CA ALA A 18 26.92 13.97 -6.67
C ALA A 18 26.87 12.44 -6.57
N ALA A 19 26.33 11.92 -5.48
CA ALA A 19 26.07 10.50 -5.36
C ALA A 19 25.19 10.06 -6.55
N PRO A 20 25.44 8.90 -7.17
CA PRO A 20 24.62 8.42 -8.27
C PRO A 20 23.16 8.35 -7.80
N THR A 21 22.27 8.99 -8.57
CA THR A 21 20.83 8.87 -8.38
C THR A 21 20.46 7.38 -8.45
N PRO A 22 19.63 6.85 -7.53
CA PRO A 22 19.14 5.48 -7.65
C PRO A 22 18.52 5.27 -9.04
N ALA A 23 18.84 4.14 -9.67
CA ALA A 23 18.23 3.81 -10.95
C ALA A 23 16.71 3.65 -10.76
N ALA A 24 15.93 4.14 -11.72
CA ALA A 24 14.48 3.92 -11.73
C ALA A 24 14.18 2.41 -11.85
N PRO A 25 13.07 1.91 -11.28
CA PRO A 25 12.65 0.53 -11.45
C PRO A 25 12.49 0.19 -12.95
N THR A 26 12.89 -1.02 -13.32
CA THR A 26 12.62 -1.57 -14.65
C THR A 26 11.21 -2.15 -14.72
N ASP A 27 10.67 -2.36 -15.93
CA ASP A 27 9.39 -3.04 -16.10
C ASP A 27 9.39 -4.44 -15.48
N THR A 28 10.53 -5.14 -15.53
CA THR A 28 10.70 -6.42 -14.82
C THR A 28 10.59 -6.24 -13.31
N ASP A 29 11.19 -5.20 -12.73
CA ASP A 29 11.05 -4.95 -11.29
C ASP A 29 9.60 -4.66 -10.90
N VAL A 30 8.86 -3.92 -11.74
CA VAL A 30 7.43 -3.64 -11.53
C VAL A 30 6.60 -4.92 -11.60
N LEU A 31 6.86 -5.79 -12.59
CA LEU A 31 6.16 -7.08 -12.72
C LEU A 31 6.48 -8.03 -11.55
N GLN A 32 7.72 -8.05 -11.06
CA GLN A 32 8.10 -8.84 -9.89
C GLN A 32 7.43 -8.31 -8.62
N PHE A 33 7.34 -6.99 -8.49
CA PHE A 33 6.62 -6.34 -7.40
C PHE A 33 5.13 -6.71 -7.43
N ALA A 34 4.46 -6.57 -8.59
CA ALA A 34 3.07 -6.97 -8.76
C ALA A 34 2.87 -8.46 -8.41
N LEU A 35 3.65 -9.37 -9.00
CA LEU A 35 3.53 -10.80 -8.72
C LEU A 35 3.76 -11.15 -7.24
N THR A 36 4.58 -10.38 -6.51
CA THR A 36 4.78 -10.57 -5.07
C THR A 36 3.51 -10.29 -4.28
N LEU A 37 2.76 -9.24 -4.63
CA LEU A 37 1.48 -8.91 -3.99
C LEU A 37 0.38 -9.91 -4.37
N GLU A 38 0.33 -10.30 -5.64
CA GLU A 38 -0.65 -11.25 -6.17
C GLU A 38 -0.51 -12.65 -5.54
N HIS A 39 0.73 -13.08 -5.26
CA HIS A 39 0.94 -14.32 -4.49
C HIS A 39 0.41 -14.23 -3.07
N LEU A 40 0.43 -13.05 -2.44
CA LEU A 40 -0.11 -12.83 -1.11
C LEU A 40 -1.64 -12.88 -1.13
N GLU A 41 -2.28 -12.18 -2.07
CA GLU A 41 -3.74 -12.15 -2.23
C GLU A 41 -4.29 -13.54 -2.59
N ASN A 42 -3.67 -14.22 -3.55
CA ASN A 42 -4.03 -15.60 -3.90
C ASN A 42 -3.90 -16.56 -2.70
N ALA A 43 -2.83 -16.45 -1.90
CA ALA A 43 -2.67 -17.25 -0.69
C ALA A 43 -3.71 -16.91 0.39
N PHE A 44 -4.05 -15.62 0.54
CA PHE A 44 -5.07 -15.14 1.46
C PHE A 44 -6.45 -15.72 1.13
N TYR A 45 -6.88 -15.66 -0.13
CA TYR A 45 -8.16 -16.24 -0.56
C TYR A 45 -8.17 -17.75 -0.39
N ALA A 46 -7.09 -18.43 -0.75
CA ALA A 46 -6.97 -19.88 -0.57
C ALA A 46 -7.11 -20.27 0.92
N GLU A 47 -6.43 -19.57 1.83
CA GLU A 47 -6.54 -19.82 3.28
C GLU A 47 -7.97 -19.56 3.77
N GLY A 48 -8.52 -18.38 3.51
CA GLY A 48 -9.85 -17.98 3.99
C GLY A 48 -10.96 -18.91 3.49
N LEU A 49 -10.97 -19.25 2.21
CA LEU A 49 -11.99 -20.10 1.60
C LEU A 49 -11.88 -21.58 2.00
N SER A 50 -10.68 -22.03 2.38
CA SER A 50 -10.47 -23.36 2.98
C SER A 50 -10.96 -23.43 4.42
N LYS A 51 -10.88 -22.32 5.16
CA LYS A 51 -11.24 -22.23 6.57
C LYS A 51 -12.73 -21.97 6.81
N PHE A 52 -13.38 -21.23 5.91
CA PHE A 52 -14.76 -20.80 6.06
C PHE A 52 -15.64 -21.32 4.92
N ASP A 53 -16.52 -22.27 5.23
CA ASP A 53 -17.50 -22.82 4.30
C ASP A 53 -18.74 -21.91 4.16
N ALA A 54 -19.69 -22.31 3.32
CA ALA A 54 -20.92 -21.52 3.10
C ALA A 54 -21.73 -21.31 4.38
N LYS A 55 -21.75 -22.31 5.26
CA LYS A 55 -22.45 -22.23 6.54
C LYS A 55 -21.81 -21.20 7.47
N ALA A 56 -20.48 -21.16 7.55
CA ALA A 56 -19.77 -20.15 8.33
C ALA A 56 -20.13 -18.73 7.89
N PHE A 57 -20.20 -18.47 6.58
CA PHE A 57 -20.62 -17.16 6.05
C PHE A 57 -22.06 -16.82 6.45
N THR A 58 -23.01 -17.74 6.29
CA THR A 58 -24.40 -17.49 6.67
C THR A 58 -24.57 -17.32 8.20
N ASP A 59 -23.81 -18.08 8.99
CA ASP A 59 -23.81 -17.95 10.46
C ASP A 59 -23.21 -16.61 10.92
N ALA A 60 -22.29 -16.04 10.12
CA ALA A 60 -21.73 -14.70 10.31
C ALA A 60 -22.66 -13.58 9.80
N GLY A 61 -23.83 -13.90 9.25
CA GLY A 61 -24.83 -12.93 8.80
C GLY A 61 -24.69 -12.48 7.34
N PHE A 62 -23.79 -13.07 6.57
CA PHE A 62 -23.72 -12.81 5.13
C PHE A 62 -24.86 -13.50 4.38
N ALA A 63 -25.27 -12.90 3.26
CA ALA A 63 -26.18 -13.57 2.33
C ALA A 63 -25.51 -14.81 1.72
N ASP A 64 -26.31 -15.82 1.38
CA ASP A 64 -25.89 -17.13 0.87
C ASP A 64 -24.97 -17.05 -0.37
N TRP A 65 -25.17 -16.04 -1.23
CA TRP A 65 -24.38 -15.80 -2.43
C TRP A 65 -23.02 -15.13 -2.19
N VAL A 66 -22.77 -14.54 -1.00
CA VAL A 66 -21.54 -13.75 -0.74
C VAL A 66 -20.29 -14.62 -0.84
N ARG A 67 -20.30 -15.83 -0.24
CA ARG A 67 -19.15 -16.73 -0.35
C ARG A 67 -18.82 -17.10 -1.79
N GLY A 68 -19.85 -17.29 -2.62
CA GLY A 68 -19.67 -17.64 -4.03
C GLY A 68 -18.92 -16.57 -4.82
N ARG A 69 -19.06 -15.30 -4.43
CA ARG A 69 -18.31 -14.18 -5.01
C ARG A 69 -16.87 -14.13 -4.52
N PHE A 70 -16.61 -14.36 -3.24
CA PHE A 70 -15.23 -14.52 -2.76
C PHE A 70 -14.48 -15.68 -3.44
N VAL A 71 -15.17 -16.77 -3.80
CA VAL A 71 -14.59 -17.86 -4.62
C VAL A 71 -14.22 -17.36 -6.02
N GLN A 72 -15.00 -16.46 -6.62
CA GLN A 72 -14.69 -15.89 -7.93
C GLN A 72 -13.50 -14.93 -7.86
N ILE A 73 -13.44 -14.09 -6.84
CA ILE A 73 -12.31 -13.19 -6.60
C ILE A 73 -11.02 -13.99 -6.43
N GLY A 74 -11.01 -14.99 -5.55
CA GLY A 74 -9.85 -15.88 -5.40
C GLY A 74 -9.45 -16.62 -6.69
N ALA A 75 -10.37 -16.85 -7.62
CA ALA A 75 -10.04 -17.40 -8.94
C ALA A 75 -9.42 -16.36 -9.89
N HIS A 76 -9.79 -15.09 -9.77
CA HIS A 76 -9.12 -14.00 -10.49
C HIS A 76 -7.69 -13.81 -9.98
N GLU A 77 -7.46 -13.82 -8.66
CA GLU A 77 -6.09 -13.70 -8.11
C GLU A 77 -5.19 -14.85 -8.56
N ALA A 78 -5.73 -16.07 -8.64
CA ALA A 78 -5.00 -17.20 -9.20
C ALA A 78 -4.64 -17.00 -10.69
N GLU A 79 -5.51 -16.35 -11.46
CA GLU A 79 -5.24 -16.05 -12.87
C GLU A 79 -4.27 -14.86 -13.03
N HIS A 80 -4.32 -13.84 -12.17
CA HIS A 80 -3.32 -12.76 -12.12
C HIS A 80 -1.92 -13.32 -11.84
N VAL A 81 -1.79 -14.19 -10.83
CA VAL A 81 -0.54 -14.91 -10.52
C VAL A 81 -0.04 -15.68 -11.74
N LYS A 82 -0.92 -16.42 -12.42
CA LYS A 82 -0.58 -17.20 -13.61
C LYS A 82 -0.15 -16.31 -14.77
N PHE A 83 -0.86 -15.22 -15.01
CA PHE A 83 -0.55 -14.25 -16.06
C PHE A 83 0.83 -13.63 -15.86
N LEU A 84 1.09 -13.06 -14.68
CA LEU A 84 2.36 -12.42 -14.36
C LEU A 84 3.52 -13.42 -14.31
N SER A 85 3.29 -14.62 -13.76
CA SER A 85 4.29 -15.69 -13.81
C SER A 85 4.64 -16.08 -15.24
N GLY A 86 3.65 -16.11 -16.14
CA GLY A 86 3.86 -16.34 -17.57
C GLY A 86 4.68 -15.24 -18.23
N ALA A 87 4.40 -13.98 -17.92
CA ALA A 87 5.14 -12.83 -18.43
C ALA A 87 6.60 -12.80 -17.96
N LEU A 88 6.86 -13.23 -16.72
CA LEU A 88 8.19 -13.26 -16.12
C LEU A 88 8.99 -14.54 -16.43
N GLY A 89 8.32 -15.63 -16.82
CA GLY A 89 8.95 -16.92 -17.11
C GLY A 89 9.78 -17.45 -15.95
N ASP A 90 11.02 -17.88 -16.23
CA ASP A 90 11.93 -18.42 -15.22
C ASP A 90 12.34 -17.40 -14.14
N ALA A 91 12.20 -16.09 -14.43
CA ALA A 91 12.49 -15.05 -13.46
C ALA A 91 11.38 -14.91 -12.39
N ALA A 92 10.19 -15.46 -12.62
CA ALA A 92 9.02 -15.24 -11.77
C ALA A 92 9.29 -15.54 -10.29
N THR A 93 9.09 -14.52 -9.44
CA THR A 93 9.13 -14.65 -7.99
C THR A 93 8.17 -15.74 -7.51
N LYS A 94 8.57 -16.47 -6.48
CA LYS A 94 7.82 -17.59 -5.90
C LYS A 94 6.99 -17.11 -4.69
N PRO A 95 5.87 -17.77 -4.38
CA PRO A 95 5.06 -17.41 -3.22
C PRO A 95 5.87 -17.53 -1.93
N CYS A 96 5.57 -16.65 -0.98
CA CYS A 96 6.14 -16.66 0.36
C CYS A 96 5.28 -17.49 1.32
N GLU A 97 5.75 -17.62 2.56
CA GLU A 97 4.95 -18.12 3.68
C GLU A 97 4.24 -16.95 4.36
N TYR A 98 2.94 -17.08 4.61
CA TYR A 98 2.11 -15.98 5.09
C TYR A 98 1.49 -16.20 6.48
N ASN A 99 0.95 -15.14 7.07
CA ASN A 99 0.18 -15.19 8.31
C ASN A 99 -0.92 -14.13 8.34
N PHE A 100 -2.16 -14.52 8.02
CA PHE A 100 -3.29 -13.60 7.98
C PHE A 100 -4.08 -13.53 9.30
N SER A 101 -3.86 -14.49 10.22
CA SER A 101 -4.55 -14.56 11.52
C SER A 101 -6.08 -14.49 11.43
N LEU A 102 -6.68 -15.08 10.38
CA LEU A 102 -8.12 -15.05 10.12
C LEU A 102 -8.91 -15.72 11.25
N THR A 103 -9.93 -15.06 11.79
CA THR A 103 -10.72 -15.61 12.92
C THR A 103 -12.13 -16.02 12.55
N ASN A 104 -12.79 -15.28 11.65
CA ASN A 104 -14.16 -15.52 11.20
C ASN A 104 -14.40 -14.92 9.80
N PRO A 105 -15.52 -15.23 9.13
CA PRO A 105 -15.83 -14.69 7.80
C PRO A 105 -15.92 -13.16 7.72
N GLY A 106 -16.32 -12.48 8.79
CA GLY A 106 -16.34 -11.01 8.86
C GLY A 106 -14.92 -10.45 8.81
N ALA A 107 -14.03 -10.96 9.67
CA ALA A 107 -12.61 -10.59 9.67
C ALA A 107 -11.91 -10.94 8.33
N PHE A 108 -12.34 -12.03 7.67
CA PHE A 108 -11.89 -12.35 6.32
C PHE A 108 -12.38 -11.31 5.30
N ALA A 109 -13.65 -10.93 5.32
CA ALA A 109 -14.19 -9.93 4.39
C ALA A 109 -13.57 -8.53 4.59
N GLU A 110 -13.35 -8.12 5.85
CA GLU A 110 -12.68 -6.84 6.18
C GLU A 110 -11.22 -6.83 5.70
N LEU A 111 -10.47 -7.91 5.95
CA LEU A 111 -9.09 -8.01 5.46
C LEU A 111 -9.03 -8.14 3.93
N ALA A 112 -10.01 -8.81 3.31
CA ALA A 112 -10.12 -8.87 1.85
C ALA A 112 -10.30 -7.46 1.27
N MET A 113 -11.25 -6.67 1.80
CA MET A 113 -11.43 -5.27 1.39
C MET A 113 -10.13 -4.45 1.50
N ALA A 114 -9.40 -4.63 2.60
CA ALA A 114 -8.14 -3.94 2.83
C ALA A 114 -7.05 -4.37 1.83
N LEU A 115 -6.91 -5.67 1.55
CA LEU A 115 -5.92 -6.18 0.60
C LEU A 115 -6.24 -5.71 -0.83
N GLU A 116 -7.46 -5.90 -1.33
CA GLU A 116 -7.84 -5.41 -2.68
C GLU A 116 -7.65 -3.89 -2.83
N SER A 117 -7.91 -3.12 -1.76
CA SER A 117 -7.67 -1.67 -1.78
C SER A 117 -6.18 -1.35 -1.88
N VAL A 118 -5.33 -2.15 -1.24
CA VAL A 118 -3.87 -2.06 -1.36
C VAL A 118 -3.39 -2.52 -2.74
N GLY A 119 -3.90 -3.63 -3.26
CA GLY A 119 -3.63 -4.14 -4.61
C GLY A 119 -3.93 -3.09 -5.69
N ASN A 120 -5.15 -2.57 -5.71
CA ASN A 120 -5.57 -1.46 -6.60
C ASN A 120 -4.62 -0.25 -6.49
N SER A 121 -4.34 0.20 -5.26
CA SER A 121 -3.49 1.37 -5.01
C SER A 121 -2.03 1.14 -5.39
N ALA A 122 -1.54 -0.10 -5.27
CA ALA A 122 -0.20 -0.52 -5.65
C ALA A 122 -0.03 -0.52 -7.17
N TYR A 123 -0.98 -1.10 -7.91
CA TYR A 123 -0.99 -1.01 -9.38
C TYR A 123 -1.05 0.45 -9.85
N LEU A 124 -1.92 1.27 -9.23
CA LEU A 124 -2.09 2.66 -9.62
C LEU A 124 -0.81 3.47 -9.40
N GLY A 125 -0.16 3.29 -8.24
CA GLY A 125 1.10 3.96 -7.94
C GLY A 125 2.29 3.43 -8.74
N ALA A 126 2.28 2.15 -9.13
CA ALA A 126 3.33 1.54 -9.93
C ALA A 126 3.24 1.90 -11.43
N ALA A 127 2.05 2.27 -11.93
CA ALA A 127 1.80 2.57 -13.33
C ALA A 127 2.78 3.60 -13.93
N GLN A 128 3.25 4.56 -13.12
CA GLN A 128 4.20 5.58 -13.55
C GLN A 128 5.61 5.05 -13.86
N PHE A 129 5.95 3.85 -13.37
CA PHE A 129 7.26 3.23 -13.57
C PHE A 129 7.28 2.27 -14.77
N VAL A 130 6.14 2.03 -15.41
CA VAL A 130 6.04 1.12 -16.56
C VAL A 130 6.35 1.86 -17.87
N SER A 131 7.45 1.47 -18.51
CA SER A 131 7.93 2.02 -19.76
C SER A 131 7.20 1.41 -20.97
N ASP A 132 7.06 0.08 -21.00
CA ASP A 132 6.38 -0.66 -22.06
C ASP A 132 4.85 -0.46 -22.01
N LYS A 133 4.26 -0.07 -23.15
CA LYS A 133 2.83 0.26 -23.23
C LYS A 133 1.92 -0.95 -23.30
N GLY A 134 2.43 -2.10 -23.75
CA GLY A 134 1.74 -3.38 -23.62
C GLY A 134 1.64 -3.77 -22.15
N VAL A 135 2.77 -3.76 -21.43
CA VAL A 135 2.80 -4.05 -19.99
C VAL A 135 1.90 -3.10 -19.20
N LEU A 136 1.90 -1.80 -19.54
CA LEU A 136 1.03 -0.83 -18.89
C LEU A 136 -0.46 -1.12 -19.15
N THR A 137 -0.81 -1.55 -20.36
CA THR A 137 -2.20 -1.92 -20.71
C THR A 137 -2.64 -3.17 -19.96
N ASP A 138 -1.76 -4.17 -19.88
CA ASP A 138 -2.03 -5.42 -19.16
C ASP A 138 -2.18 -5.13 -17.66
N ALA A 139 -1.28 -4.34 -17.06
CA ALA A 139 -1.37 -3.92 -15.66
C ALA A 139 -2.64 -3.08 -15.38
N ALA A 140 -3.04 -2.20 -16.30
CA ALA A 140 -4.28 -1.44 -16.18
C ALA A 140 -5.53 -2.33 -16.21
N SER A 141 -5.47 -3.47 -16.91
CA SER A 141 -6.56 -4.44 -16.92
C SER A 141 -6.73 -5.12 -15.56
N ILE A 142 -5.62 -5.46 -14.88
CA ILE A 142 -5.64 -6.02 -13.53
C ILE A 142 -6.13 -4.96 -12.53
N LEU A 143 -5.55 -3.76 -12.56
CA LEU A 143 -5.98 -2.63 -11.73
C LEU A 143 -7.50 -2.41 -11.74
N SER A 144 -8.13 -2.48 -12.91
CA SER A 144 -9.58 -2.31 -13.02
C SER A 144 -10.34 -3.41 -12.29
N VAL A 145 -9.83 -4.64 -12.29
CA VAL A 145 -10.44 -5.79 -11.63
C VAL A 145 -10.25 -5.71 -10.12
N GLU A 146 -9.06 -5.35 -9.63
CA GLU A 146 -8.78 -5.06 -8.21
C GLU A 146 -9.78 -4.03 -7.64
N ALA A 147 -9.98 -2.93 -8.37
CA ALA A 147 -10.95 -1.90 -7.97
C ALA A 147 -12.39 -2.45 -7.90
N HIS A 148 -12.78 -3.34 -8.83
CA HIS A 148 -14.09 -3.99 -8.79
C HIS A 148 -14.23 -4.95 -7.60
N HIS A 149 -13.17 -5.68 -7.25
CA HIS A 149 -13.16 -6.54 -6.08
C HIS A 149 -13.35 -5.73 -4.81
N ALA A 150 -12.52 -4.72 -4.56
CA ALA A 150 -12.64 -3.83 -3.41
C ALA A 150 -14.05 -3.23 -3.29
N ALA A 151 -14.58 -2.69 -4.41
CA ALA A 151 -15.92 -2.09 -4.46
C ALA A 151 -17.03 -3.10 -4.16
N TRP A 152 -16.96 -4.31 -4.71
CA TRP A 152 -17.96 -5.35 -4.46
C TRP A 152 -17.90 -5.85 -3.02
N ILE A 153 -16.69 -6.10 -2.49
CA ILE A 153 -16.51 -6.58 -1.11
C ILE A 153 -17.08 -5.54 -0.14
N SER A 154 -16.69 -4.28 -0.29
CA SER A 154 -17.13 -3.21 0.60
C SER A 154 -18.64 -2.98 0.50
N SER A 155 -19.18 -2.77 -0.70
CA SER A 155 -20.60 -2.42 -0.85
C SER A 155 -21.55 -3.60 -0.75
N ALA A 156 -21.32 -4.67 -1.50
CA ALA A 156 -22.24 -5.79 -1.59
C ALA A 156 -22.02 -6.79 -0.44
N GLY A 157 -20.76 -7.01 -0.06
CA GLY A 157 -20.36 -7.88 1.04
C GLY A 157 -20.61 -7.23 2.41
N LEU A 158 -19.91 -6.13 2.69
CA LEU A 158 -19.86 -5.48 4.01
C LEU A 158 -20.96 -4.41 4.22
N LYS A 159 -21.72 -4.06 3.17
CA LYS A 159 -22.77 -3.03 3.18
C LYS A 159 -22.25 -1.60 3.39
N GLU A 160 -20.98 -1.39 3.10
CA GLU A 160 -20.27 -0.11 3.19
C GLU A 160 -20.17 0.57 1.81
N GLN A 161 -19.17 1.43 1.62
CA GLN A 161 -19.03 2.25 0.42
C GLN A 161 -18.60 1.43 -0.81
N PRO A 162 -19.18 1.70 -2.00
CA PRO A 162 -18.66 1.14 -3.25
C PRO A 162 -17.39 1.84 -3.77
N TRP A 163 -17.04 3.01 -3.25
CA TRP A 163 -15.88 3.81 -3.63
C TRP A 163 -15.50 4.79 -2.51
N ASN A 164 -14.26 5.28 -2.52
CA ASN A 164 -13.77 6.21 -1.50
C ASN A 164 -13.99 7.68 -1.88
N GLY A 165 -14.12 7.96 -3.18
CA GLY A 165 -14.31 9.28 -3.76
C GLY A 165 -14.36 9.21 -5.28
N ALA A 166 -14.05 10.32 -5.96
CA ALA A 166 -13.97 10.36 -7.42
C ALA A 166 -12.67 9.76 -7.98
N PHE A 167 -11.67 9.55 -7.12
CA PHE A 167 -10.36 9.03 -7.49
C PHE A 167 -9.86 8.08 -6.40
N ASP A 168 -9.08 7.08 -6.80
CA ASP A 168 -8.33 6.22 -5.89
C ASP A 168 -6.96 6.82 -5.55
N ALA A 169 -6.41 6.40 -4.41
CA ALA A 169 -5.15 6.90 -3.89
C ALA A 169 -3.97 6.03 -4.36
N PRO A 170 -3.01 6.55 -5.14
CA PRO A 170 -1.83 5.79 -5.50
C PRO A 170 -0.90 5.60 -4.29
N LEU A 171 -0.51 4.36 -4.01
CA LEU A 171 0.57 4.06 -3.06
C LEU A 171 1.90 3.91 -3.80
N ASN A 172 2.95 4.57 -3.31
CA ASN A 172 4.29 4.26 -3.82
C ASN A 172 4.66 2.78 -3.50
N PRO A 173 5.51 2.13 -4.31
CA PRO A 173 5.82 0.71 -4.16
C PRO A 173 6.31 0.31 -2.76
N SER A 174 7.16 1.13 -2.11
CA SER A 174 7.61 0.88 -0.74
C SER A 174 6.47 0.95 0.27
N GLY A 175 5.52 1.87 0.09
CA GLY A 175 4.32 2.01 0.91
C GLY A 175 3.41 0.79 0.83
N ALA A 176 3.08 0.36 -0.39
CA ALA A 176 2.28 -0.83 -0.63
C ALA A 176 3.00 -2.10 -0.13
N PHE A 177 4.29 -2.26 -0.41
CA PHE A 177 5.08 -3.38 0.10
C PHE A 177 5.12 -3.40 1.63
N SER A 178 5.21 -2.24 2.28
CA SER A 178 5.20 -2.15 3.75
C SER A 178 3.87 -2.61 4.36
N LEU A 179 2.74 -2.40 3.68
CA LEU A 179 1.44 -2.97 4.08
C LEU A 179 1.41 -4.49 3.91
N ALA A 180 1.85 -4.99 2.76
CA ALA A 180 1.88 -6.41 2.44
C ALA A 180 2.85 -7.21 3.34
N SER A 181 4.04 -6.66 3.60
CA SER A 181 5.12 -7.33 4.33
C SER A 181 4.75 -7.76 5.75
N GLN A 182 3.72 -7.16 6.34
CA GLN A 182 3.20 -7.51 7.67
C GLN A 182 2.65 -8.95 7.73
N PHE A 183 2.19 -9.46 6.59
CA PHE A 183 1.66 -10.81 6.46
C PHE A 183 2.73 -11.82 6.00
N ILE A 184 3.92 -11.37 5.60
CA ILE A 184 4.98 -12.22 5.08
C ILE A 184 5.86 -12.72 6.23
N LYS A 185 5.87 -14.03 6.48
CA LYS A 185 6.79 -14.67 7.43
C LYS A 185 8.19 -14.86 6.85
N SER A 186 8.27 -15.36 5.63
CA SER A 186 9.53 -15.66 4.93
C SER A 186 9.28 -15.91 3.45
N CYS A 187 10.20 -15.50 2.60
CA CYS A 187 10.16 -15.79 1.16
C CYS A 187 11.34 -16.70 0.76
N PRO A 188 11.22 -17.48 -0.33
CA PRO A 188 12.35 -18.20 -0.90
C PRO A 188 13.54 -17.26 -1.18
N SER A 189 14.74 -17.67 -0.77
CA SER A 189 15.97 -16.88 -0.99
C SER A 189 16.35 -16.71 -2.46
N THR A 190 15.69 -17.47 -3.35
CA THR A 190 15.81 -17.37 -4.80
C THR A 190 14.98 -16.23 -5.39
N ASN A 191 14.05 -15.64 -4.63
CA ASN A 191 13.27 -14.51 -5.12
C ASN A 191 14.19 -13.29 -5.34
N PRO A 192 14.00 -12.55 -6.44
CA PRO A 192 14.80 -11.35 -6.69
C PRO A 192 14.53 -10.28 -5.64
N ALA A 193 15.56 -9.49 -5.33
CA ALA A 193 15.39 -8.32 -4.48
C ALA A 193 14.54 -7.27 -5.20
N LEU A 194 13.45 -6.82 -4.57
CA LEU A 194 12.61 -5.74 -5.08
C LEU A 194 13.25 -4.38 -4.76
N PRO A 195 13.13 -3.38 -5.66
CA PRO A 195 13.62 -2.02 -5.41
C PRO A 195 12.66 -1.22 -4.51
N VAL A 196 12.34 -1.77 -3.34
CA VAL A 196 11.41 -1.18 -2.36
C VAL A 196 12.01 -1.20 -0.96
N LYS A 197 11.60 -0.25 -0.13
CA LYS A 197 11.92 -0.23 1.30
C LYS A 197 10.75 -0.78 2.10
N ALA A 198 11.04 -1.72 3.02
CA ALA A 198 10.10 -2.10 4.06
C ALA A 198 10.22 -1.11 5.23
N PHE A 199 9.19 -0.29 5.42
CA PHE A 199 9.14 0.67 6.52
C PHE A 199 8.49 0.06 7.77
N PRO A 200 8.83 0.57 8.98
CA PRO A 200 8.22 0.09 10.22
C PRO A 200 6.70 0.22 10.22
N THR A 201 5.99 -0.79 10.73
CA THR A 201 4.53 -0.79 10.83
C THR A 201 4.03 0.41 11.62
N LEU A 202 3.06 1.12 11.05
CA LEU A 202 2.32 2.17 11.71
C LEU A 202 1.03 1.58 12.28
N THR A 203 0.83 1.73 13.58
CA THR A 203 -0.38 1.28 14.27
C THR A 203 -1.28 2.46 14.59
N LEU A 204 -2.58 2.27 14.37
CA LEU A 204 -3.62 3.25 14.64
C LEU A 204 -4.48 2.76 15.81
N SER A 205 -4.73 3.62 16.81
CA SER A 205 -5.49 3.22 18.00
C SER A 205 -6.98 2.96 17.76
N ASP A 206 -7.52 3.48 16.67
CA ASP A 206 -8.90 3.31 16.24
C ASP A 206 -8.91 3.29 14.72
N ALA A 207 -9.23 2.14 14.12
CA ALA A 207 -9.26 1.96 12.68
C ALA A 207 -10.39 2.75 12.00
N THR A 208 -11.39 3.24 12.75
CA THR A 208 -12.54 4.01 12.24
C THR A 208 -12.64 5.43 12.83
N PRO A 209 -11.54 6.20 12.85
CA PRO A 209 -11.46 7.42 13.63
C PRO A 209 -12.42 8.48 13.08
N LYS A 210 -12.83 9.43 13.93
CA LYS A 210 -13.83 10.45 13.54
C LYS A 210 -13.18 11.79 13.22
N SER A 211 -13.70 12.45 12.18
CA SER A 211 -13.39 13.83 11.77
C SER A 211 -13.22 14.77 12.97
N GLY A 212 -12.13 15.55 12.99
CA GLY A 212 -11.83 16.52 14.04
C GLY A 212 -11.52 15.92 15.43
N LYS A 213 -11.52 14.59 15.59
CA LYS A 213 -11.12 13.94 16.84
C LYS A 213 -9.63 13.63 16.84
N SER A 214 -9.08 13.48 18.05
CA SER A 214 -7.70 13.05 18.22
C SER A 214 -7.61 11.53 18.12
N VAL A 215 -6.66 11.04 17.35
CA VAL A 215 -6.33 9.61 17.22
C VAL A 215 -4.85 9.40 17.50
N LYS A 216 -4.49 8.23 18.05
CA LYS A 216 -3.09 7.89 18.33
C LYS A 216 -2.50 7.04 17.22
N PHE A 217 -1.27 7.39 16.84
CA PHE A 217 -0.41 6.62 15.97
C PHE A 217 0.84 6.20 16.73
N ALA A 218 1.30 4.96 16.50
CA ALA A 218 2.56 4.47 17.04
C ALA A 218 3.32 3.66 15.99
N PHE A 219 4.61 3.94 15.88
CA PHE A 219 5.58 3.18 15.09
C PHE A 219 6.92 3.19 15.82
N THR A 220 7.75 2.18 15.58
CA THR A 220 9.12 2.16 16.08
C THR A 220 10.05 2.60 14.96
N PRO A 221 10.78 3.71 15.09
CA PRO A 221 11.74 4.13 14.07
C PRO A 221 12.77 3.02 13.79
N ALA A 222 13.19 2.90 12.53
CA ALA A 222 14.26 1.98 12.16
C ALA A 222 15.55 2.30 12.93
N ALA A 223 16.34 1.28 13.26
CA ALA A 223 17.58 1.44 14.01
C ALA A 223 18.51 2.47 13.34
N GLY A 224 18.92 3.50 14.09
CA GLY A 224 19.78 4.58 13.60
C GLY A 224 19.04 5.76 12.96
N GLN A 225 17.71 5.70 12.78
CA GLN A 225 16.92 6.88 12.43
C GLN A 225 16.52 7.66 13.68
N GLN A 226 16.94 8.92 13.74
CA GLN A 226 16.53 9.82 14.79
C GLN A 226 15.12 10.32 14.47
N ALA A 227 14.20 10.21 15.43
CA ALA A 227 12.86 10.78 15.28
C ALA A 227 13.00 12.28 14.96
N SER A 228 12.51 12.71 13.80
CA SER A 228 12.39 14.14 13.50
C SER A 228 11.62 14.81 14.64
N THR A 229 12.06 15.99 15.06
CA THR A 229 11.38 16.76 16.13
C THR A 229 10.00 17.23 15.70
N THR A 230 9.77 17.36 14.38
CA THR A 230 8.48 17.67 13.79
C THR A 230 8.08 16.54 12.86
N GLN A 231 6.91 15.97 13.10
CA GLN A 231 6.37 14.85 12.34
C GLN A 231 4.94 15.17 11.95
N TYR A 232 4.49 14.56 10.86
CA TYR A 232 3.14 14.69 10.36
C TYR A 232 2.55 13.32 10.08
N ILE A 233 1.22 13.24 10.07
CA ILE A 233 0.51 12.18 9.37
C ILE A 233 0.08 12.75 8.03
N ALA A 234 0.47 12.10 6.93
CA ALA A 234 -0.08 12.33 5.60
C ALA A 234 -1.24 11.35 5.39
N TRP A 235 -2.42 11.89 5.05
CA TRP A 235 -3.65 11.17 4.79
C TRP A 235 -3.93 11.22 3.28
N LEU A 236 -3.88 10.09 2.61
CA LEU A 236 -4.13 9.94 1.19
C LEU A 236 -5.59 9.59 0.97
N SER A 237 -6.32 10.50 0.32
CA SER A 237 -7.75 10.37 0.01
C SER A 237 -7.97 10.72 -1.44
N GLY A 238 -8.05 9.71 -2.31
CA GLY A 238 -7.94 9.89 -3.75
C GLY A 238 -6.59 10.52 -4.13
N LEU A 239 -6.61 11.54 -4.99
CA LEU A 239 -5.38 12.24 -5.40
C LEU A 239 -4.90 13.30 -4.40
N ASP A 240 -5.69 13.57 -3.35
CA ASP A 240 -5.36 14.57 -2.34
C ASP A 240 -4.51 13.95 -1.22
N VAL A 241 -3.52 14.74 -0.76
CA VAL A 241 -2.74 14.45 0.45
C VAL A 241 -3.00 15.55 1.47
N VAL A 242 -3.66 15.19 2.57
CA VAL A 242 -3.93 16.12 3.67
C VAL A 242 -2.96 15.81 4.81
N TYR A 243 -2.41 16.85 5.46
CA TYR A 243 -1.43 16.68 6.53
C TYR A 243 -1.98 17.15 7.86
N SER A 244 -1.67 16.41 8.93
CA SER A 244 -1.93 16.82 10.31
C SER A 244 -0.69 16.65 11.17
N ASP A 245 -0.46 17.56 12.13
CA ASP A 245 0.69 17.48 13.03
C ASP A 245 0.64 16.20 13.88
N LEU A 246 1.75 15.48 13.96
CA LEU A 246 1.93 14.34 14.87
C LEU A 246 2.73 14.80 16.09
N LYS A 247 2.06 14.90 17.24
CA LYS A 247 2.65 15.33 18.52
C LYS A 247 2.42 14.28 19.58
N ASN A 248 3.50 13.76 20.17
CA ASN A 248 3.43 12.72 21.20
C ASN A 248 2.58 11.50 20.77
N GLY A 249 2.75 11.07 19.52
CA GLY A 249 1.98 9.96 18.93
C GLY A 249 0.49 10.26 18.73
N LYS A 250 0.06 11.53 18.76
CA LYS A 250 -1.32 11.93 18.53
C LYS A 250 -1.41 12.90 17.36
N THR A 251 -2.49 12.79 16.61
CA THR A 251 -2.85 13.76 15.58
C THR A 251 -4.35 14.03 15.61
N THR A 252 -4.78 15.08 14.90
CA THR A 252 -6.19 15.39 14.66
C THR A 252 -6.57 14.84 13.30
N VAL A 253 -7.66 14.07 13.24
CA VAL A 253 -8.19 13.52 11.99
C VAL A 253 -8.72 14.68 11.12
N PRO A 254 -8.24 14.82 9.87
CA PRO A 254 -8.75 15.83 8.95
C PRO A 254 -10.25 15.69 8.67
N ASP A 255 -10.85 16.80 8.24
CA ASP A 255 -12.25 16.79 7.82
C ASP A 255 -12.43 16.22 6.42
N ASN A 256 -13.65 15.74 6.15
CA ASN A 256 -14.11 15.24 4.84
C ASN A 256 -13.40 14.00 4.29
N LEU A 257 -12.68 13.25 5.13
CA LEU A 257 -12.19 11.91 4.78
C LEU A 257 -13.36 10.91 4.63
N ARG A 258 -13.28 10.04 3.63
CA ARG A 258 -14.36 9.09 3.28
C ARG A 258 -13.78 7.77 2.75
N GLY A 259 -14.45 6.67 3.08
CA GLY A 259 -14.04 5.32 2.70
C GLY A 259 -12.66 4.93 3.25
N THR A 260 -11.93 4.13 2.49
CA THR A 260 -10.57 3.69 2.80
C THR A 260 -9.57 4.81 2.55
N VAL A 261 -8.85 5.22 3.60
CA VAL A 261 -7.82 6.26 3.57
C VAL A 261 -6.50 5.69 4.06
N PHE A 262 -5.42 5.95 3.33
CA PHE A 262 -4.08 5.53 3.72
C PHE A 262 -3.39 6.64 4.53
N ALA A 263 -2.94 6.32 5.73
CA ALA A 263 -2.24 7.24 6.63
C ALA A 263 -0.78 6.81 6.82
N VAL A 264 0.16 7.76 6.75
CA VAL A 264 1.60 7.48 6.94
C VAL A 264 2.29 8.56 7.75
N ALA A 265 3.22 8.17 8.63
CA ALA A 265 4.06 9.13 9.35
C ALA A 265 5.19 9.62 8.43
N VAL A 266 5.34 10.95 8.33
CA VAL A 266 6.35 11.59 7.49
C VAL A 266 7.12 12.68 8.24
N SER A 267 8.35 12.95 7.79
CA SER A 267 9.24 13.97 8.36
C SER A 267 9.01 15.38 7.81
N SER A 268 8.36 15.52 6.66
CA SER A 268 8.03 16.80 6.01
C SER A 268 6.69 16.70 5.26
N LYS A 269 6.07 17.86 5.04
CA LYS A 269 4.87 18.05 4.20
C LYS A 269 5.15 18.79 2.89
N ASP A 270 6.43 19.02 2.56
CA ASP A 270 6.84 19.76 1.36
C ASP A 270 6.69 18.94 0.07
N ALA A 271 6.52 17.63 0.21
CA ALA A 271 6.28 16.69 -0.88
C ALA A 271 5.33 15.57 -0.41
N ALA A 272 4.64 14.95 -1.38
CA ALA A 272 3.86 13.73 -1.15
C ALA A 272 4.74 12.61 -0.54
N PRO A 273 4.15 11.64 0.18
CA PRO A 273 4.93 10.55 0.79
C PRO A 273 5.77 9.77 -0.21
N ASN A 274 7.05 9.62 0.11
CA ASN A 274 8.04 8.90 -0.69
C ASN A 274 9.14 8.31 0.20
N ASP A 275 10.04 7.56 -0.42
CA ASP A 275 11.13 6.83 0.21
C ASP A 275 12.10 7.69 1.07
N ASP A 276 12.15 9.00 0.86
CA ASP A 276 13.05 9.92 1.57
C ASP A 276 12.37 10.61 2.76
N ASN A 277 11.04 10.81 2.71
CA ASN A 277 10.31 11.50 3.78
C ASN A 277 9.48 10.59 4.68
N MET A 278 9.18 9.36 4.27
CA MET A 278 8.42 8.39 5.06
C MET A 278 9.22 7.91 6.27
N LEU A 279 8.56 7.89 7.43
CA LEU A 279 9.09 7.41 8.71
C LEU A 279 8.53 6.04 9.10
N SER A 280 7.42 5.63 8.49
CA SER A 280 6.70 4.39 8.73
C SER A 280 6.12 3.85 7.42
N GLY A 281 5.63 2.61 7.46
CA GLY A 281 4.69 2.11 6.48
C GLY A 281 3.34 2.83 6.62
N PHE A 282 2.46 2.60 5.67
CA PHE A 282 1.09 3.08 5.76
C PHE A 282 0.29 2.28 6.81
N ALA A 283 -0.75 2.90 7.33
CA ALA A 283 -1.87 2.29 8.02
C ALA A 283 -3.15 2.61 7.25
N ILE A 284 -4.16 1.75 7.37
CA ILE A 284 -5.48 1.98 6.79
C ILE A 284 -6.38 2.58 7.87
N ALA A 285 -7.07 3.67 7.53
CA ALA A 285 -8.11 4.29 8.34
C ALA A 285 -9.41 4.29 7.53
N GLU A 286 -10.46 3.71 8.10
CA GLU A 286 -11.75 3.53 7.46
C GLU A 286 -12.74 4.61 7.90
N PHE A 287 -13.38 5.24 6.92
CA PHE A 287 -14.43 6.24 7.09
C PHE A 287 -15.70 5.75 6.39
N PRO A 288 -16.30 4.64 6.86
CA PRO A 288 -17.29 3.93 6.09
C PRO A 288 -18.58 4.73 5.97
N PHE A 289 -19.25 4.59 4.83
CA PHE A 289 -20.60 5.09 4.62
C PHE A 289 -21.50 4.01 4.01
N PRO A 290 -22.82 4.04 4.27
CA PRO A 290 -23.70 2.96 3.84
C PRO A 290 -23.70 2.77 2.32
N SER A 291 -23.72 1.51 1.89
CA SER A 291 -23.97 1.11 0.49
C SER A 291 -25.31 1.65 -0.05
N SER A 292 -26.28 1.87 0.84
CA SER A 292 -27.54 2.50 0.51
C SER A 292 -27.39 4.02 0.45
N ALA A 293 -27.42 4.58 -0.75
CA ALA A 293 -27.49 6.02 -0.97
C ALA A 293 -28.89 6.54 -0.57
N VAL A 294 -29.10 6.82 0.73
CA VAL A 294 -30.38 7.35 1.23
C VAL A 294 -30.43 8.88 1.26
N ASP A 295 -29.27 9.56 1.24
CA ASP A 295 -29.16 11.02 1.33
C ASP A 295 -27.95 11.56 0.51
N VAL A 296 -28.02 11.48 -0.83
CA VAL A 296 -27.08 12.16 -1.74
C VAL A 296 -27.73 13.33 -2.45
#